data_AF-A0AAV8Y624-F1
#
_entry.id   AF-A0AAV8Y624-F1
#
_cell.length_a   1.000
_cell.length_b   1.000
_cell.length_c   1.000
_cell.angle_alpha   90.00
_cell.angle_beta   90.00
_cell.angle_gamma   90.00
#
_symmetry.space_group_name_H-M   'P 1'
#
loop_
_entity.id
_entity.type
_entity.pdbx_description
1 polymer ?
#
loop_
_entity_poly.entity_id
_entity_poly.type
_entity_poly.pdbx_seq_one_letter_code
_entity_poly.pdbx_strand_id
1 'polypeptide(L)'
;MDLHKPVDLTNRSIDDLTSEEKWRLEHQRLHEQHKGHEKMHAEMVIVLIVTLIIAQFCLIEWKKRHYRSYSLVTLLGMWLVPIILCLRSHYWRFIFIWLLFSCITGLIVRKALQKPIERTTPRLVYKWFLLLYKLSYILGIIGYFIMMATFFGLNLIFDAKANTWMDCGLLFIFYGLYYGVLGRDISEICADKMAAHIGYYSPQGISTRSLDPSVCAVCGNKLLVNENEEGVIENTYKLSCEHVFHEFCIRGWCIVGKKQTCPYCKEKVDLKKNVF
;
A
#
# COMPACT_ATOMS: atom_id res chain seq x y z
N MET A 1 49.08 14.47 -3.77
CA MET A 1 49.35 13.18 -4.45
C MET A 1 48.58 13.20 -5.75
N ASP A 2 49.26 13.14 -6.88
CA ASP A 2 48.65 13.39 -8.19
C ASP A 2 48.04 12.11 -8.78
N LEU A 3 46.71 12.03 -8.72
CA LEU A 3 45.92 10.87 -9.18
C LEU A 3 45.96 10.68 -10.70
N HIS A 4 46.36 11.72 -11.44
CA HIS A 4 46.40 11.69 -12.91
C HIS A 4 47.78 11.31 -13.47
N LYS A 5 48.77 11.04 -12.61
CA LYS A 5 50.08 10.58 -13.09
C LYS A 5 49.92 9.19 -13.73
N PRO A 6 50.27 9.02 -15.03
CA PRO A 6 50.12 7.74 -15.71
C PRO A 6 50.99 6.67 -15.03
N VAL A 7 50.42 5.48 -14.83
CA VAL A 7 51.16 4.32 -14.31
C VAL A 7 51.90 3.68 -15.49
N ASP A 8 53.23 3.72 -15.45
CA ASP A 8 54.07 3.14 -16.50
C ASP A 8 54.08 1.61 -16.39
N LEU A 9 53.44 0.95 -17.34
CA LEU A 9 53.33 -0.52 -17.42
C LEU A 9 54.36 -1.14 -18.37
N THR A 10 55.29 -0.36 -18.94
CA THR A 10 56.13 -0.81 -20.06
C THR A 10 57.07 -1.96 -19.69
N ASN A 11 57.46 -2.09 -18.41
CA ASN A 11 58.40 -3.10 -17.92
C ASN A 11 58.01 -3.75 -16.57
N ARG A 12 56.74 -3.63 -16.13
CA ARG A 12 56.28 -4.18 -14.83
C ARG A 12 54.97 -4.95 -14.97
N SER A 13 54.87 -6.09 -14.30
CA SER A 13 53.61 -6.86 -14.27
C SER A 13 52.61 -6.22 -13.29
N ILE A 14 51.32 -6.51 -13.46
CA ILE A 14 50.27 -5.97 -12.59
C ILE A 14 50.48 -6.40 -11.12
N ASP A 15 51.11 -7.54 -10.88
CA ASP A 15 51.38 -8.05 -9.54
C ASP A 15 52.51 -7.32 -8.82
N ASP A 16 53.42 -6.67 -9.57
CA ASP A 16 54.54 -5.89 -9.03
C ASP A 16 54.15 -4.46 -8.61
N LEU A 17 52.90 -4.06 -8.85
CA LEU A 17 52.39 -2.74 -8.50
C LEU A 17 52.06 -2.66 -7.00
N THR A 18 52.46 -1.56 -6.38
CA THR A 18 52.00 -1.21 -5.04
C THR A 18 50.48 -1.07 -5.01
N SER A 19 49.85 -1.24 -3.84
CA SER A 19 48.40 -1.11 -3.67
C SER A 19 47.86 0.23 -4.18
N GLU A 20 48.61 1.32 -4.00
CA GLU A 20 48.27 2.66 -4.50
C GLU A 20 48.40 2.79 -6.03
N GLU A 21 49.33 2.07 -6.66
CA GLU A 21 49.47 2.03 -8.13
C GLU A 21 48.35 1.20 -8.76
N LYS A 22 47.96 0.08 -8.14
CA LYS A 22 46.80 -0.72 -8.57
C LYS A 22 45.52 0.11 -8.55
N TRP A 23 45.29 0.87 -7.48
CA TRP A 23 44.11 1.71 -7.35
C TRP A 23 44.08 2.87 -8.37
N ARG A 24 45.23 3.50 -8.64
CA ARG A 24 45.35 4.51 -9.69
C ARG A 24 45.13 3.95 -11.09
N LEU A 25 45.65 2.76 -11.37
CA LEU A 25 45.43 2.08 -12.65
C LEU A 25 43.95 1.70 -12.84
N GLU A 26 43.28 1.22 -11.79
CA GLU A 26 41.85 0.91 -11.81
C GLU A 26 41.00 2.18 -12.00
N HIS A 27 41.34 3.26 -11.30
CA HIS A 27 40.70 4.56 -11.47
C HIS A 27 40.89 5.13 -12.89
N GLN A 28 42.08 4.99 -13.47
CA GLN A 28 42.37 5.37 -14.85
C GLN A 28 41.56 4.52 -15.84
N ARG A 29 41.49 3.20 -15.65
CA ARG A 29 40.65 2.30 -16.48
C ARG A 29 39.18 2.64 -16.38
N LEU A 30 38.66 2.94 -15.18
CA LEU A 30 37.30 3.44 -14.98
C LEU A 30 37.09 4.74 -15.76
N HIS A 31 37.97 5.73 -15.62
CA HIS A 31 37.85 6.99 -16.37
C HIS A 31 37.95 6.81 -17.88
N GLU A 32 38.78 5.89 -18.36
CA GLU A 32 38.93 5.58 -19.78
C GLU A 32 37.70 4.86 -20.34
N GLN A 33 37.09 3.93 -19.58
CA GLN A 33 35.80 3.32 -19.90
C GLN A 33 34.66 4.36 -19.92
N HIS A 34 34.76 5.43 -19.14
CA HIS A 34 33.76 6.53 -19.10
C HIS A 34 34.10 7.69 -20.05
N LYS A 35 35.25 7.67 -20.74
CA LYS A 35 35.71 8.76 -21.61
C LYS A 35 34.87 8.78 -22.90
N GLY A 36 33.95 9.73 -22.98
CA GLY A 36 32.96 9.86 -24.06
C GLY A 36 31.56 9.32 -23.69
N HIS A 37 31.47 8.50 -22.64
CA HIS A 37 30.19 8.01 -22.10
C HIS A 37 29.46 9.10 -21.29
N GLU A 38 30.18 10.10 -20.75
CA GLU A 38 29.62 11.28 -20.07
C GLU A 38 28.59 12.06 -20.92
N LYS A 39 28.86 12.25 -22.22
CA LYS A 39 27.92 12.94 -23.13
C LYS A 39 26.67 12.08 -23.40
N MET A 40 26.84 10.77 -23.59
CA MET A 40 25.72 9.85 -23.75
C MET A 40 24.88 9.74 -22.48
N HIS A 41 25.51 9.69 -21.30
CA HIS A 41 24.81 9.73 -20.02
C HIS A 41 24.03 11.03 -19.84
N ALA A 42 24.62 12.17 -20.17
CA ALA A 42 23.93 13.46 -20.12
C ALA A 42 22.70 13.50 -21.04
N GLU A 43 22.82 13.02 -22.28
CA GLU A 43 21.70 12.94 -23.23
C GLU A 43 20.61 11.98 -22.76
N MET A 44 20.96 10.78 -22.30
CA MET A 44 20.01 9.81 -21.75
C MET A 44 19.27 10.37 -20.52
N VAL A 45 19.97 11.09 -19.64
CA VAL A 45 19.37 11.73 -18.46
C VAL A 45 18.42 12.86 -18.86
N ILE A 46 18.77 13.70 -19.85
CA ILE A 46 17.87 14.75 -20.33
C ILE A 46 16.60 14.15 -20.94
N VAL A 47 16.73 13.13 -21.79
CA VAL A 47 15.58 12.42 -22.37
C VAL A 47 14.73 11.78 -21.27
N LEU A 48 15.35 11.15 -20.27
CA LEU A 48 14.64 10.59 -19.12
C LEU A 48 13.88 11.68 -18.35
N ILE A 49 14.48 12.83 -18.07
CA ILE A 49 13.82 13.94 -17.34
C ILE A 49 12.63 14.45 -18.14
N VAL A 50 12.80 14.73 -19.44
CA VAL A 50 11.73 15.23 -20.30
C VAL A 50 10.59 14.21 -20.39
N THR A 51 10.92 12.93 -20.60
CA THR A 51 9.90 11.87 -20.65
C THR A 51 9.17 11.70 -19.32
N LEU A 52 9.86 11.78 -18.18
CA LEU A 52 9.23 11.74 -16.85
C LEU A 52 8.27 12.93 -16.64
N ILE A 53 8.66 14.14 -17.03
CA ILE A 53 7.81 15.33 -16.94
C ILE A 53 6.54 15.14 -17.79
N ILE A 54 6.69 14.76 -19.05
CA ILE A 54 5.56 14.52 -19.97
C ILE A 54 4.64 13.43 -19.40
N ALA A 55 5.21 12.33 -18.90
CA ALA A 55 4.45 11.24 -18.29
C ALA A 55 3.63 11.73 -17.08
N GLN A 56 4.18 12.57 -16.21
CA GLN A 56 3.45 13.13 -15.08
C GLN A 56 2.26 14.00 -15.52
N PHE A 57 2.44 14.87 -16.52
CA PHE A 57 1.33 15.65 -17.08
C PHE A 57 0.23 14.76 -17.64
N CYS A 58 0.59 13.72 -18.41
CA CYS A 58 -0.34 12.74 -18.94
C CYS A 58 -1.12 12.02 -17.83
N LEU A 59 -0.44 11.59 -16.75
CA LEU A 59 -1.08 10.91 -15.62
C LEU A 59 -2.06 11.82 -14.87
N ILE A 60 -1.68 13.09 -14.63
CA ILE A 60 -2.55 14.06 -13.96
C ILE A 60 -3.79 14.34 -14.79
N GLU A 61 -3.64 14.60 -16.08
CA GLU A 61 -4.77 14.88 -16.97
C GLU A 61 -5.66 13.65 -17.15
N TRP A 62 -5.08 12.45 -17.23
CA TRP A 62 -5.83 11.20 -17.26
C TRP A 62 -6.64 10.96 -15.98
N LYS A 63 -6.04 11.19 -14.81
CA LYS A 63 -6.73 11.11 -13.51
C LYS A 63 -7.90 12.09 -13.45
N LYS A 64 -7.74 13.31 -13.97
CA LYS A 64 -8.78 14.36 -13.98
C LYS A 64 -9.93 14.02 -14.93
N ARG A 65 -9.63 13.55 -16.14
CA ARG A 65 -10.64 13.29 -17.19
C ARG A 65 -11.32 11.93 -17.04
N HIS A 66 -10.58 10.90 -16.66
CA HIS A 66 -11.06 9.52 -16.59
C HIS A 66 -10.59 8.80 -15.32
N TYR A 67 -11.00 9.31 -14.14
CA TYR A 67 -10.62 8.75 -12.83
C TYR A 67 -10.85 7.23 -12.72
N ARG A 68 -11.96 6.70 -13.24
CA ARG A 68 -12.28 5.27 -13.17
C ARG A 68 -11.30 4.40 -13.98
N SER A 69 -10.91 4.87 -15.16
CA SER A 69 -9.92 4.19 -16.00
C SER A 69 -8.53 4.27 -15.36
N TYR A 70 -8.13 5.46 -14.92
CA TYR A 70 -6.89 5.68 -14.18
C TYR A 70 -6.78 4.73 -12.99
N SER A 71 -7.77 4.72 -12.09
CA SER A 71 -7.77 3.91 -10.88
C SER A 71 -7.68 2.41 -11.18
N LEU A 72 -8.43 1.92 -12.17
CA LEU A 72 -8.43 0.50 -12.55
C LEU A 72 -7.08 0.09 -13.16
N VAL A 73 -6.52 0.90 -14.07
CA VAL A 73 -5.23 0.56 -14.69
C VAL A 73 -4.09 0.67 -13.68
N THR A 74 -4.07 1.68 -12.81
CA THR A 74 -3.05 1.76 -11.75
C THR A 74 -3.14 0.59 -10.78
N LEU A 75 -4.36 0.15 -10.43
CA LEU A 75 -4.56 -1.01 -9.58
C LEU A 75 -4.05 -2.31 -10.25
N LEU A 76 -4.38 -2.52 -11.53
CA LEU A 76 -3.89 -3.65 -12.30
C LEU A 76 -2.37 -3.61 -12.47
N GLY A 77 -1.80 -2.43 -12.73
CA GLY A 77 -0.36 -2.22 -12.83
C GLY A 77 0.34 -2.59 -11.53
N MET A 78 -0.13 -2.05 -10.40
CA MET A 78 0.39 -2.40 -9.07
C MET A 78 0.25 -3.89 -8.78
N TRP A 79 -0.85 -4.53 -9.17
CA TRP A 79 -1.07 -5.96 -8.94
C TRP A 79 -0.16 -6.86 -9.79
N LEU A 80 -0.03 -6.56 -11.09
CA LEU A 80 0.62 -7.44 -12.07
C LEU A 80 2.14 -7.23 -12.19
N VAL A 81 2.61 -5.98 -12.16
CA VAL A 81 4.04 -5.66 -12.42
C VAL A 81 4.98 -6.41 -11.47
N PRO A 82 4.78 -6.39 -10.13
CA PRO A 82 5.65 -7.12 -9.21
C PRO A 82 5.65 -8.62 -9.47
N ILE A 83 4.51 -9.18 -9.86
CA ILE A 83 4.43 -10.62 -10.12
C ILE A 83 5.17 -11.03 -11.39
N ILE A 84 5.08 -10.23 -12.45
CA ILE A 84 5.77 -10.51 -13.71
C ILE A 84 7.29 -10.51 -13.47
N LEU A 85 7.78 -9.54 -12.69
CA LEU A 85 9.18 -9.47 -12.30
C LEU A 85 9.59 -10.67 -11.42
N CYS A 86 8.78 -11.03 -10.42
CA CYS A 86 9.08 -12.17 -9.54
C CYS A 86 9.01 -13.52 -10.26
N LEU A 87 8.13 -13.70 -11.26
CA LEU A 87 8.08 -14.89 -12.10
C LEU A 87 9.35 -15.04 -12.93
N ARG A 88 9.84 -13.94 -13.52
CA ARG A 88 11.10 -13.92 -14.28
C ARG A 88 12.31 -14.20 -13.39
N SER A 89 12.30 -13.70 -12.16
CA SER A 89 13.39 -13.88 -11.19
C SER A 89 13.26 -15.15 -10.33
N HIS A 90 12.29 -16.04 -10.62
CA HIS A 90 12.01 -17.27 -9.88
C HIS A 90 11.84 -17.09 -8.35
N TYR A 91 11.27 -15.97 -7.92
CA TYR A 91 11.11 -15.66 -6.50
C TYR A 91 9.83 -16.28 -5.91
N TRP A 92 9.87 -17.60 -5.71
CA TRP A 92 8.71 -18.43 -5.33
C TRP A 92 7.99 -18.00 -4.04
N ARG A 93 8.74 -17.47 -3.05
CA ARG A 93 8.17 -17.02 -1.77
C ARG A 93 7.12 -15.92 -1.98
N PHE A 94 7.44 -14.92 -2.81
CA PHE A 94 6.50 -13.83 -3.12
C PHE A 94 5.31 -14.33 -3.92
N ILE A 95 5.53 -15.20 -4.91
CA ILE A 95 4.47 -15.77 -5.74
C ILE A 95 3.44 -16.52 -4.87
N PHE A 96 3.90 -17.33 -3.92
CA PHE A 96 3.02 -18.06 -3.01
C PHE A 96 2.18 -17.12 -2.13
N ILE A 97 2.82 -16.13 -1.48
CA ILE A 97 2.12 -15.16 -0.62
C ILE A 97 1.14 -14.32 -1.45
N TRP A 98 1.55 -13.89 -2.64
CA TRP A 98 0.69 -13.16 -3.57
C TRP A 98 -0.52 -13.99 -3.99
N LEU A 99 -0.35 -15.28 -4.28
CA LEU A 99 -1.46 -16.17 -4.67
C LEU A 99 -2.45 -16.33 -3.53
N LEU A 100 -1.95 -16.55 -2.31
CA LEU A 100 -2.77 -16.63 -1.11
C LEU A 100 -3.56 -15.34 -0.88
N PHE A 101 -2.87 -14.19 -0.91
CA PHE A 101 -3.50 -12.88 -0.77
C PHE A 101 -4.57 -12.63 -1.84
N SER A 102 -4.24 -12.92 -3.11
CA SER A 102 -5.11 -12.70 -4.26
C SER A 102 -6.35 -13.59 -4.22
N CYS A 103 -6.18 -14.85 -3.82
CA CYS A 103 -7.28 -15.81 -3.67
C CYS A 103 -8.24 -15.37 -2.55
N ILE A 104 -7.73 -15.11 -1.34
CA ILE A 104 -8.58 -14.71 -0.21
C ILE A 104 -9.27 -13.37 -0.50
N THR A 105 -8.52 -12.39 -0.99
CA THR A 105 -9.09 -11.07 -1.33
C THR A 105 -10.12 -11.19 -2.45
N GLY A 106 -9.87 -12.02 -3.48
CA GLY A 106 -10.83 -12.30 -4.55
C GLY A 106 -12.14 -12.92 -4.03
N LEU A 107 -12.07 -13.86 -3.08
CA LEU A 107 -13.26 -14.46 -2.46
C LEU A 107 -14.09 -13.42 -1.67
N ILE A 108 -13.41 -12.51 -0.97
CA ILE A 108 -14.05 -11.46 -0.17
C ILE A 108 -14.67 -10.38 -1.06
N VAL A 109 -13.95 -9.97 -2.11
CA VAL A 109 -14.46 -9.06 -3.15
C VAL A 109 -15.68 -9.68 -3.82
N ARG A 110 -15.65 -10.98 -4.15
CA ARG A 110 -16.80 -11.68 -4.73
C ARG A 110 -18.02 -11.61 -3.80
N LYS A 111 -17.85 -11.85 -2.50
CA LYS A 111 -18.94 -11.68 -1.51
C LYS A 111 -19.45 -10.24 -1.44
N ALA A 112 -18.57 -9.25 -1.49
CA ALA A 112 -18.95 -7.83 -1.49
C ALA A 112 -19.72 -7.38 -2.75
N LEU A 113 -19.53 -8.08 -3.88
CA LEU A 113 -20.17 -7.79 -5.17
C LEU A 113 -21.45 -8.60 -5.42
N GLN A 114 -21.70 -9.67 -4.65
CA GLN A 114 -22.90 -10.50 -4.80
C GLN A 114 -24.17 -9.68 -4.54
N LYS A 115 -25.24 -10.00 -5.29
CA LYS A 115 -26.56 -9.39 -5.15
C LYS A 115 -27.59 -10.51 -4.92
N PRO A 116 -28.38 -10.49 -3.83
CA PRO A 116 -28.33 -9.54 -2.72
C PRO A 116 -27.12 -9.76 -1.80
N ILE A 117 -26.62 -8.70 -1.16
CA ILE A 117 -25.53 -8.81 -0.17
C ILE A 117 -26.06 -9.45 1.13
N GLU A 118 -25.39 -10.50 1.61
CA GLU A 118 -25.68 -11.11 2.92
C GLU A 118 -25.34 -10.14 4.07
N ARG A 119 -26.17 -10.13 5.12
CA ARG A 119 -26.03 -9.23 6.29
C ARG A 119 -24.66 -9.30 7.01
N THR A 120 -24.00 -10.45 6.99
CA THR A 120 -22.68 -10.65 7.62
C THR A 120 -21.52 -10.17 6.75
N THR A 121 -21.73 -9.92 5.45
CA THR A 121 -20.68 -9.59 4.49
C THR A 121 -19.90 -8.32 4.82
N PRO A 122 -20.54 -7.18 5.17
CA PRO A 122 -19.81 -5.96 5.50
C PRO A 122 -18.83 -6.15 6.65
N ARG A 123 -19.21 -6.97 7.65
CA ARG A 123 -18.33 -7.29 8.78
C ARG A 123 -17.12 -8.11 8.36
N LEU A 124 -17.34 -9.13 7.51
CA LEU A 124 -16.27 -9.96 6.97
C LEU A 124 -15.26 -9.13 6.16
N VAL A 125 -15.78 -8.27 5.29
CA VAL A 125 -14.98 -7.37 4.44
C VAL A 125 -14.12 -6.44 5.31
N TYR A 126 -14.73 -5.74 6.27
CA TYR A 126 -13.99 -4.83 7.15
C TYR A 126 -12.98 -5.56 8.02
N LYS A 127 -13.30 -6.75 8.54
CA LYS A 127 -12.36 -7.55 9.35
C LYS A 127 -11.13 -7.96 8.55
N TRP A 128 -11.30 -8.39 7.31
CA TRP A 128 -10.18 -8.76 6.43
C TRP A 128 -9.27 -7.59 6.10
N PHE A 129 -9.83 -6.47 5.65
CA PHE A 129 -9.01 -5.31 5.29
C PHE A 129 -8.37 -4.65 6.53
N LEU A 130 -9.01 -4.71 7.70
CA LEU A 130 -8.40 -4.30 8.95
C LEU A 130 -7.22 -5.22 9.34
N LEU A 131 -7.35 -6.53 9.15
CA LEU A 131 -6.26 -7.48 9.36
C LEU A 131 -5.08 -7.17 8.43
N LEU A 132 -5.34 -6.99 7.13
CA LEU A 132 -4.31 -6.63 6.16
C LEU A 132 -3.61 -5.32 6.52
N TYR A 133 -4.37 -4.30 6.94
CA TYR A 133 -3.80 -3.04 7.42
C TYR A 133 -2.88 -3.25 8.61
N LYS A 134 -3.32 -4.00 9.64
CA LYS A 134 -2.50 -4.29 10.83
C LYS A 134 -1.23 -5.06 10.49
N LEU A 135 -1.32 -6.09 9.65
CA LEU A 135 -0.15 -6.85 9.20
C LEU A 135 0.83 -5.96 8.43
N SER A 136 0.33 -5.17 7.48
CA SER A 136 1.14 -4.25 6.69
C SER A 136 1.85 -3.21 7.55
N TYR A 137 1.14 -2.69 8.55
CA TYR A 137 1.68 -1.72 9.52
C TYR A 137 2.78 -2.35 10.40
N ILE A 138 2.54 -3.55 10.94
CA ILE A 138 3.53 -4.28 11.74
C ILE A 138 4.78 -4.60 10.92
N LEU A 139 4.63 -5.09 9.68
CA LEU A 139 5.76 -5.38 8.79
C LEU A 139 6.56 -4.10 8.47
N GLY A 140 5.89 -2.98 8.19
CA GLY A 140 6.53 -1.69 7.95
C GLY A 140 7.33 -1.19 9.17
N ILE A 141 6.77 -1.32 10.37
CA ILE A 141 7.45 -0.98 11.63
C ILE A 141 8.68 -1.86 11.83
N ILE A 142 8.55 -3.18 11.69
CA ILE A 142 9.67 -4.11 11.85
C ILE A 142 10.80 -3.77 10.85
N GLY A 143 10.45 -3.56 9.58
CA GLY A 143 11.43 -3.20 8.55
C GLY A 143 12.12 -1.87 8.84
N TYR A 144 11.38 -0.86 9.31
CA TYR A 144 11.94 0.42 9.74
C TYR A 144 12.93 0.26 10.91
N PHE A 145 12.57 -0.52 11.94
CA PHE A 145 13.46 -0.80 13.05
C PHE A 145 14.74 -1.52 12.61
N ILE A 146 14.66 -2.51 11.71
CA ILE A 146 15.84 -3.22 11.19
C ILE A 146 16.76 -2.26 10.40
N MET A 147 16.19 -1.42 9.53
CA MET A 147 16.96 -0.43 8.79
C MET A 147 17.64 0.56 9.73
N MET A 148 16.91 1.07 10.72
CA MET A 148 17.43 2.01 11.70
C MET A 148 18.55 1.38 12.55
N ALA A 149 18.38 0.14 12.99
CA ALA A 149 19.42 -0.62 13.69
C ALA A 149 20.70 -0.77 12.85
N THR A 150 20.55 -0.96 11.53
CA THR A 150 21.67 -1.04 10.59
C THR A 150 22.40 0.30 10.46
N PHE A 151 21.68 1.42 10.41
CA PHE A 151 22.29 2.75 10.38
C PHE A 151 23.08 3.09 11.64
N PHE A 152 22.62 2.62 12.81
CA PHE A 152 23.33 2.78 14.08
C PHE A 152 24.50 1.80 14.26
N GLY A 153 24.77 0.92 13.29
CA GLY A 153 25.88 -0.03 13.35
C GLY A 153 25.65 -1.21 14.30
N LEU A 154 24.42 -1.43 14.77
CA LEU A 154 24.09 -2.58 15.64
C LEU A 154 24.35 -3.92 14.94
N ASN A 155 24.32 -3.93 13.61
CA ASN A 155 24.67 -5.11 12.81
C ASN A 155 26.14 -5.56 13.03
N LEU A 156 27.05 -4.64 13.37
CA LEU A 156 28.46 -4.96 13.65
C LEU A 156 28.62 -5.71 14.98
N ILE A 157 27.75 -5.45 15.96
CA ILE A 157 27.73 -6.14 17.26
C ILE A 157 27.39 -7.62 17.07
N PHE A 158 26.55 -7.94 16.08
CA PHE A 158 26.14 -9.30 15.75
C PHE A 158 27.01 -9.96 14.66
N ASP A 159 28.16 -9.37 14.32
CA ASP A 159 29.06 -9.83 13.25
C ASP A 159 28.35 -10.09 11.91
N ALA A 160 27.36 -9.26 11.60
CA ALA A 160 26.52 -9.40 10.42
C ALA A 160 26.77 -8.26 9.42
N LYS A 161 26.86 -8.63 8.14
CA LYS A 161 27.03 -7.67 7.04
C LYS A 161 25.84 -6.70 6.97
N ALA A 162 26.13 -5.41 6.90
CA ALA A 162 25.12 -4.35 6.81
C ALA A 162 24.16 -4.56 5.62
N ASN A 163 24.69 -5.01 4.48
CA ASN A 163 23.88 -5.29 3.29
C ASN A 163 22.77 -6.31 3.57
N THR A 164 23.06 -7.40 4.28
CA THR A 164 22.05 -8.44 4.59
C THR A 164 20.92 -7.91 5.47
N TRP A 165 21.25 -7.07 6.46
CA TRP A 165 20.24 -6.45 7.33
C TRP A 165 19.42 -5.41 6.58
N MET A 166 20.07 -4.61 5.72
CA MET A 166 19.40 -3.63 4.87
C MET A 166 18.43 -4.32 3.90
N ASP A 167 18.86 -5.38 3.22
CA ASP A 167 18.02 -6.17 2.32
C ASP A 167 16.82 -6.77 3.05
N CYS A 168 17.03 -7.29 4.26
CA CYS A 168 15.97 -7.80 5.12
C CYS A 168 14.96 -6.69 5.49
N GLY A 169 15.45 -5.54 5.97
CA GLY A 169 14.61 -4.39 6.32
C GLY A 169 13.81 -3.86 5.14
N LEU A 170 14.45 -3.71 3.98
CA LEU A 170 13.80 -3.31 2.73
C LEU A 170 12.74 -4.33 2.29
N LEU A 171 12.98 -5.62 2.46
CA LEU A 171 12.00 -6.65 2.15
C LEU A 171 10.74 -6.51 3.04
N PHE A 172 10.91 -6.33 4.36
CA PHE A 172 9.79 -6.11 5.27
C PHE A 172 8.97 -4.87 4.90
N ILE A 173 9.64 -3.75 4.62
CA ILE A 173 8.97 -2.51 4.17
C ILE A 173 8.26 -2.73 2.83
N PHE A 174 8.90 -3.40 1.87
CA PHE A 174 8.30 -3.69 0.57
C PHE A 174 7.00 -4.50 0.72
N TYR A 175 7.01 -5.59 1.50
CA TYR A 175 5.81 -6.37 1.76
C TYR A 175 4.72 -5.53 2.45
N GLY A 176 5.09 -4.75 3.47
CA GLY A 176 4.15 -3.89 4.19
C GLY A 176 3.51 -2.83 3.30
N LEU A 177 4.30 -2.11 2.51
CA LEU A 177 3.80 -1.07 1.59
C LEU A 177 3.00 -1.68 0.44
N TYR A 178 3.49 -2.77 -0.16
CA TYR A 178 2.86 -3.40 -1.31
C TYR A 178 1.45 -3.91 -0.98
N TYR A 179 1.33 -4.79 0.02
CA TYR A 179 0.02 -5.32 0.42
C TYR A 179 -0.85 -4.28 1.13
N GLY A 180 -0.24 -3.29 1.81
CA GLY A 180 -0.95 -2.20 2.45
C GLY A 180 -1.63 -1.27 1.43
N VAL A 181 -0.91 -0.82 0.40
CA VAL A 181 -1.47 0.01 -0.68
C VAL A 181 -2.51 -0.76 -1.48
N LEU A 182 -2.20 -2.00 -1.87
CA LEU A 182 -3.10 -2.86 -2.64
C LEU A 182 -4.39 -3.15 -1.85
N GLY A 183 -4.26 -3.53 -0.58
CA GLY A 183 -5.40 -3.76 0.31
C GLY A 183 -6.28 -2.53 0.49
N ARG A 184 -5.66 -1.33 0.63
CA ARG A 184 -6.38 -0.06 0.76
C ARG A 184 -7.20 0.30 -0.47
N ASP A 185 -6.65 0.13 -1.68
CA ASP A 185 -7.39 0.46 -2.90
C ASP A 185 -8.55 -0.53 -3.15
N ILE A 186 -8.35 -1.82 -2.87
CA ILE A 186 -9.42 -2.81 -3.00
C ILE A 186 -10.50 -2.60 -1.92
N SER A 187 -10.12 -2.22 -0.70
CA SER A 187 -11.08 -1.96 0.38
C SER A 187 -12.02 -0.80 0.05
N GLU A 188 -11.49 0.25 -0.59
CA GLU A 188 -12.25 1.41 -1.05
C GLU A 188 -13.26 1.01 -2.13
N ILE A 189 -12.86 0.19 -3.11
CA ILE A 189 -13.76 -0.35 -4.14
C ILE A 189 -14.86 -1.23 -3.53
N CYS A 190 -14.51 -2.12 -2.59
CA CYS A 190 -15.50 -2.94 -1.89
C CYS A 190 -16.49 -2.10 -1.09
N ALA A 191 -16.00 -1.10 -0.35
CA ALA A 191 -16.84 -0.21 0.44
C ALA A 191 -17.79 0.61 -0.45
N ASP A 192 -17.33 1.11 -1.60
CA ASP A 192 -18.19 1.80 -2.58
C ASP A 192 -19.32 0.92 -3.11
N LYS A 193 -19.01 -0.35 -3.40
CA LYS A 193 -19.99 -1.31 -3.91
C LYS A 193 -21.02 -1.70 -2.85
N MET A 194 -20.57 -1.92 -1.61
CA MET A 194 -21.47 -2.18 -0.48
C MET A 194 -22.33 -0.94 -0.19
N ALA A 195 -21.75 0.26 -0.19
CA ALA A 195 -22.46 1.52 0.02
C ALA A 195 -23.56 1.75 -1.02
N ALA A 196 -23.29 1.45 -2.30
CA ALA A 196 -24.28 1.54 -3.36
C ALA A 196 -25.46 0.58 -3.18
N HIS A 197 -25.22 -0.58 -2.55
CA HIS A 197 -26.28 -1.55 -2.22
C HIS A 197 -27.05 -1.17 -0.94
N ILE A 198 -26.39 -0.53 0.01
CA ILE A 198 -27.02 0.02 1.22
C ILE A 198 -27.93 1.20 0.87
N GLY A 199 -27.63 1.95 -0.20
CA GLY A 199 -28.32 3.17 -0.63
C GLY A 199 -29.83 3.17 -0.45
N TYR A 200 -30.28 3.70 0.69
CA TYR A 200 -31.68 3.86 1.09
C TYR A 200 -32.37 5.06 0.41
N TYR A 201 -31.78 5.64 -0.64
CA TYR A 201 -32.35 6.73 -1.44
C TYR A 201 -32.01 6.59 -2.92
N SER A 202 -33.03 6.80 -3.76
CA SER A 202 -32.86 7.25 -5.15
C SER A 202 -32.65 8.77 -5.16
N PRO A 203 -32.04 9.36 -6.20
CA PRO A 203 -31.90 10.81 -6.35
C PRO A 203 -33.23 11.60 -6.38
N GLN A 204 -34.38 10.93 -6.29
CA GLN A 204 -35.73 11.51 -6.26
C GLN A 204 -36.31 11.67 -4.84
N GLY A 205 -35.50 11.50 -3.77
CA GLY A 205 -35.84 11.99 -2.44
C GLY A 205 -36.89 11.19 -1.64
N ILE A 206 -37.40 10.06 -2.15
CA ILE A 206 -38.29 9.18 -1.40
C ILE A 206 -37.53 7.90 -1.03
N SER A 207 -37.33 7.66 0.26
CA SER A 207 -36.81 6.40 0.78
C SER A 207 -37.86 5.31 0.58
N THR A 208 -37.58 4.32 -0.27
CA THR A 208 -38.49 3.17 -0.48
C THR A 208 -38.41 2.13 0.64
N ARG A 209 -37.53 2.33 1.62
CA ARG A 209 -37.35 1.43 2.78
C ARG A 209 -37.18 2.26 4.06
N SER A 210 -38.22 2.30 4.89
CA SER A 210 -38.10 2.69 6.29
C SER A 210 -37.34 1.59 7.02
N LEU A 211 -36.13 1.87 7.49
CA LEU A 211 -35.40 0.93 8.32
C LEU A 211 -35.95 1.00 9.75
N ASP A 212 -36.20 -0.16 10.34
CA ASP A 212 -36.51 -0.26 11.77
C ASP A 212 -35.36 0.38 12.58
N PRO A 213 -35.65 1.29 13.54
CA PRO A 213 -34.63 1.91 14.40
C PRO A 213 -33.75 0.91 15.14
N SER A 214 -34.25 -0.32 15.33
CA SER A 214 -33.51 -1.42 15.97
C SER A 214 -32.59 -2.18 15.02
N VAL A 215 -32.38 -1.74 13.77
CA VAL A 215 -31.53 -2.44 12.78
C VAL A 215 -30.40 -1.54 12.31
N CYS A 216 -29.17 -2.07 12.32
CA CYS A 216 -28.01 -1.34 11.81
C CYS A 216 -28.06 -1.22 10.28
N ALA A 217 -28.06 0.01 9.74
CA ALA A 217 -28.17 0.22 8.29
C ALA A 217 -26.98 -0.29 7.46
N VAL A 218 -25.83 -0.56 8.10
CA VAL A 218 -24.62 -1.04 7.41
C VAL A 218 -24.64 -2.56 7.22
N CYS A 219 -24.92 -3.33 8.27
CA CYS A 219 -24.93 -4.80 8.22
C CYS A 219 -26.34 -5.41 8.15
N GLY A 220 -27.39 -4.65 8.45
CA GLY A 220 -28.78 -5.16 8.43
C GLY A 220 -29.12 -6.10 9.59
N ASN A 221 -28.27 -6.22 10.62
CA ASN A 221 -28.55 -6.99 11.84
C ASN A 221 -29.20 -6.11 12.91
N LYS A 222 -29.96 -6.74 13.82
CA LYS A 222 -30.57 -6.07 14.97
C LYS A 222 -29.51 -5.52 15.92
N LEU A 223 -29.74 -4.31 16.42
CA LEU A 223 -29.02 -3.67 17.52
C LEU A 223 -29.57 -4.27 18.82
N LEU A 224 -28.73 -5.03 19.52
CA LEU A 224 -29.14 -5.78 20.72
C LEU A 224 -29.01 -4.97 22.02
N VAL A 225 -28.33 -3.82 21.96
CA VAL A 225 -27.86 -3.07 23.13
C VAL A 225 -28.02 -1.58 22.84
N ASN A 226 -28.51 -0.83 23.81
CA ASN A 226 -28.64 0.63 23.72
C ASN A 226 -27.29 1.31 23.93
N GLU A 227 -27.16 2.59 23.51
CA GLU A 227 -25.91 3.35 23.58
C GLU A 227 -25.29 3.42 24.99
N ASN A 228 -26.12 3.39 26.03
CA ASN A 228 -25.71 3.55 27.43
C ASN A 228 -25.35 2.24 28.13
N GLU A 229 -25.42 1.11 27.43
CA GLU A 229 -25.16 -0.21 27.99
C GLU A 229 -23.95 -0.84 27.29
N GLU A 230 -23.02 -1.40 28.07
CA GLU A 230 -21.95 -2.20 27.49
C GLU A 230 -22.53 -3.50 26.95
N GLY A 231 -22.33 -3.72 25.65
CA GLY A 231 -22.85 -4.90 25.00
C GLY A 231 -21.98 -6.12 25.27
N VAL A 232 -22.61 -7.22 25.70
CA VAL A 232 -21.94 -8.52 25.88
C VAL A 232 -21.31 -9.02 24.58
N ILE A 233 -21.91 -8.70 23.42
CA ILE A 233 -21.45 -9.11 22.09
C ILE A 233 -20.80 -7.95 21.34
N GLU A 234 -21.46 -6.80 21.29
CA GLU A 234 -20.96 -5.60 20.63
C GLU A 234 -21.67 -4.33 21.11
N ASN A 235 -20.93 -3.23 21.19
CA ASN A 235 -21.47 -1.93 21.54
C ASN A 235 -22.16 -1.27 20.33
N THR A 236 -23.10 -0.39 20.64
CA THR A 236 -23.73 0.51 19.67
C THR A 236 -23.17 1.91 19.80
N TYR A 237 -23.16 2.65 18.69
CA TYR A 237 -22.65 4.01 18.63
C TYR A 237 -23.68 4.88 17.94
N LYS A 238 -24.07 5.97 18.60
CA LYS A 238 -25.00 6.96 18.09
C LYS A 238 -24.25 8.14 17.49
N LEU A 239 -24.62 8.51 16.27
CA LEU A 239 -24.05 9.67 15.58
C LEU A 239 -24.73 10.97 16.02
N SER A 240 -24.13 12.13 15.70
CA SER A 240 -24.75 13.46 15.88
C SER A 240 -26.11 13.60 15.20
N CYS A 241 -26.28 12.92 14.07
CA CYS A 241 -27.53 12.83 13.32
C CYS A 241 -28.56 11.86 13.92
N GLU A 242 -28.38 11.45 15.17
CA GLU A 242 -29.23 10.54 15.95
C GLU A 242 -29.35 9.09 15.43
N HIS A 243 -28.68 8.74 14.33
CA HIS A 243 -28.66 7.37 13.81
C HIS A 243 -27.70 6.47 14.59
N VAL A 244 -28.21 5.28 14.98
CA VAL A 244 -27.46 4.29 15.76
C VAL A 244 -26.93 3.16 14.87
N PHE A 245 -25.69 2.76 15.09
CA PHE A 245 -25.03 1.68 14.37
C PHE A 245 -24.25 0.78 15.34
N HIS A 246 -23.88 -0.41 14.90
CA HIS A 246 -22.82 -1.15 15.59
C HIS A 246 -21.49 -0.38 15.50
N GLU A 247 -20.77 -0.26 16.61
CA GLU A 247 -19.50 0.46 16.69
C GLU A 247 -18.50 -0.05 15.62
N PHE A 248 -18.40 -1.37 15.45
CA PHE A 248 -17.55 -1.98 14.44
C PHE A 248 -17.97 -1.61 13.00
N CYS A 249 -19.27 -1.54 12.73
CA CYS A 249 -19.77 -1.26 11.39
C CYS A 249 -19.54 0.20 10.99
N ILE A 250 -19.79 1.15 11.90
CA ILE A 250 -19.58 2.56 11.62
C ILE A 250 -18.09 2.92 11.56
N ARG A 251 -17.25 2.29 12.39
CA ARG A 251 -15.78 2.42 12.27
C ARG A 251 -15.27 1.83 10.96
N GLY A 252 -15.74 0.65 10.57
CA GLY A 252 -15.40 0.04 9.28
C GLY A 252 -15.79 0.95 8.10
N TRP A 253 -16.98 1.53 8.15
CA TRP A 253 -17.44 2.50 7.16
C TRP A 253 -16.53 3.74 7.03
N CYS A 254 -16.16 4.35 8.16
CA CYS A 254 -15.37 5.58 8.15
C CYS A 254 -13.87 5.34 7.90
N ILE A 255 -13.30 4.26 8.46
CA ILE A 255 -11.86 3.98 8.39
C ILE A 255 -11.51 3.17 7.15
N VAL A 256 -12.14 2.00 6.98
CA VAL A 256 -11.82 1.07 5.87
C VAL A 256 -12.45 1.55 4.56
N GLY A 257 -13.67 2.06 4.62
CA GLY A 257 -14.37 2.61 3.46
C GLY A 257 -14.05 4.07 3.15
N LYS A 258 -13.29 4.76 4.02
CA LYS A 258 -13.01 6.21 3.95
C LYS A 258 -14.26 7.08 3.76
N LYS A 259 -15.43 6.63 4.23
CA LYS A 259 -16.68 7.37 4.11
C LYS A 259 -16.94 8.20 5.37
N GLN A 260 -16.73 9.52 5.27
CA GLN A 260 -16.90 10.46 6.39
C GLN A 260 -18.34 10.99 6.54
N THR A 261 -19.33 10.23 6.06
CA THR A 261 -20.75 10.65 6.03
C THR A 261 -21.63 9.52 6.53
N CYS A 262 -22.71 9.84 7.24
CA CYS A 262 -23.68 8.88 7.76
C CYS A 262 -24.22 8.01 6.61
N PRO A 263 -24.23 6.67 6.75
CA PRO A 263 -24.78 5.77 5.74
C PRO A 263 -26.24 6.09 5.38
N TYR A 264 -26.99 6.66 6.32
CA TYR A 264 -28.41 6.97 6.18
C TYR A 264 -28.68 8.40 5.67
N CYS A 265 -28.36 9.42 6.47
CA CYS A 265 -28.70 10.83 6.16
C CYS A 265 -27.59 11.61 5.42
N LYS A 266 -26.43 11.00 5.19
CA LYS A 266 -25.24 11.65 4.58
C LYS A 266 -24.66 12.86 5.33
N GLU A 267 -25.15 13.16 6.53
CA GLU A 267 -24.52 14.14 7.42
C GLU A 267 -23.08 13.72 7.75
N LYS A 268 -22.18 14.69 7.89
CA LYS A 268 -20.78 14.42 8.20
C LYS A 268 -20.67 13.74 9.56
N VAL A 269 -19.84 12.70 9.63
CA VAL A 269 -19.61 11.94 10.87
C VAL A 269 -18.39 12.47 11.59
N ASP A 270 -18.54 12.79 12.87
CA ASP A 270 -17.43 13.12 13.77
C ASP A 270 -17.25 12.01 14.81
N LEU A 271 -16.44 10.99 14.49
CA LEU A 271 -16.09 9.90 15.42
C LEU A 271 -15.21 10.35 16.62
N LYS A 272 -14.93 11.65 16.75
CA LYS A 272 -14.06 12.22 17.78
C LYS A 272 -14.75 12.48 19.12
N LYS A 273 -16.08 12.39 19.20
CA LYS A 273 -16.79 12.46 20.47
C LYS A 273 -16.79 11.08 21.13
N ASN A 274 -16.07 10.97 22.25
CA ASN A 274 -16.09 9.90 23.26
C ASN A 274 -15.14 8.72 23.05
N VAL A 275 -13.83 8.99 23.08
CA VAL A 275 -12.82 8.01 23.54
C VAL A 275 -11.83 8.75 24.46
N PHE A 276 -12.11 8.69 25.76
CA PHE A 276 -11.13 8.46 26.83
C PHE A 276 -11.76 7.47 27.79
#